data_AF-A0AAW4JQN8-F1
#
_entry.id   AF-A0AAW4JQN8-F1
#
_cell.length_a   1.000
_cell.length_b   1.000
_cell.length_c   1.000
_cell.angle_alpha   90.00
_cell.angle_beta   90.00
_cell.angle_gamma   90.00
#
_symmetry.space_group_name_H-M   'P 1'
#
loop_
_entity.id
_entity.type
_entity.pdbx_description
1 polymer ?
#
loop_
_entity_poly.entity_id
_entity_poly.type
_entity_poly.pdbx_seq_one_letter_code
_entity_poly.pdbx_strand_id
1 'polypeptide(L)'
;MSGIKLKERDLDVINSPEQRKHIIEKHLLNQSLRIKGDLNRETITIQRYVDSGEKIIAGISDETHFSENDEIVLYKILAKYVQLECSFIRKTRPGVAEFSVNKVSIAKSNRAFPRYSVAEDAAHVTNINSSKTVIDASLFNIPTLVKVSFEDYKTKLKPDQLGLVEIDVFRSDQDEKFELIKRTKKYIHIENTSLEESYKSKSENQVDVEDEIHEEIPSLMRKYKDEKIVSEIIYPIIYINHSRQSIPLGYIWVRNKEKTLGNNTIEKLAELSKEMVARIKESNTVLTTEKFPIIDISNNGICIKITEPHLIQTLPKHTGFVFDIYIRMQGYFKVFGAIRWLSYDEVGSLILGMELVAKSSFPGEREKFHRNVELLGQGKFTGLKTHAI
;
A
#
# COMPACT_ATOMS: atom_id res chain seq x y z
N MET A 1 -15.38 -3.47 -6.90
CA MET A 1 -14.91 -2.47 -5.92
C MET A 1 -14.29 -3.19 -4.73
N SER A 2 -12.98 -3.41 -4.75
CA SER A 2 -12.23 -3.92 -3.58
C SER A 2 -11.30 -2.80 -3.11
N GLY A 3 -11.85 -1.88 -2.32
CA GLY A 3 -11.06 -0.87 -1.65
C GLY A 3 -10.03 -1.55 -0.74
N ILE A 4 -8.80 -1.10 -0.83
CA ILE A 4 -7.70 -1.50 0.04
C ILE A 4 -8.18 -1.36 1.49
N LYS A 5 -8.36 -2.49 2.21
CA LYS A 5 -8.57 -2.46 3.65
C LYS A 5 -7.27 -1.98 4.29
N LEU A 6 -7.21 -0.69 4.61
CA LEU A 6 -6.28 -0.17 5.60
C LEU A 6 -6.42 -1.06 6.85
N LYS A 7 -5.31 -1.48 7.45
CA LYS A 7 -5.35 -2.34 8.63
C LYS A 7 -6.00 -1.55 9.77
N GLU A 8 -7.30 -1.75 9.95
CA GLU A 8 -8.05 -1.14 11.04
C GLU A 8 -7.54 -1.69 12.37
N ARG A 9 -7.58 -0.85 13.41
CA ARG A 9 -7.24 -1.29 14.75
C ARG A 9 -8.21 -2.40 15.13
N ASP A 10 -7.69 -3.51 15.63
CA ASP A 10 -8.53 -4.60 16.11
C ASP A 10 -9.24 -4.16 17.39
N LEU A 11 -10.56 -4.09 17.31
CA LEU A 11 -11.44 -3.47 18.28
C LEU A 11 -12.53 -4.47 18.68
N ASP A 12 -12.73 -4.62 19.98
CA ASP A 12 -13.92 -5.29 20.51
C ASP A 12 -15.05 -4.27 20.60
N VAL A 13 -16.13 -4.56 19.87
CA VAL A 13 -17.35 -3.76 19.89
C VAL A 13 -18.20 -4.18 21.06
N ILE A 14 -18.60 -3.22 21.89
CA ILE A 14 -19.45 -3.47 23.05
C ILE A 14 -20.91 -3.39 22.58
N ASN A 15 -21.56 -4.55 22.51
CA ASN A 15 -22.92 -4.66 21.97
C ASN A 15 -24.03 -4.45 23.01
N SER A 16 -23.75 -4.68 24.31
CA SER A 16 -24.74 -4.50 25.38
C SER A 16 -24.89 -3.01 25.73
N PRO A 17 -26.11 -2.43 25.66
CA PRO A 17 -26.40 -1.08 26.12
C PRO A 17 -25.95 -0.81 27.56
N GLU A 18 -26.16 -1.78 28.45
CA GLU A 18 -25.79 -1.70 29.87
C GLU A 18 -24.28 -1.63 30.04
N GLN A 19 -23.53 -2.42 29.26
CA GLN A 19 -22.07 -2.38 29.26
C GLN A 19 -21.54 -1.06 28.67
N ARG A 20 -22.16 -0.55 27.60
CA ARG A 20 -21.82 0.76 27.02
C ARG A 20 -22.02 1.88 28.05
N LYS A 21 -23.19 1.90 28.70
CA LYS A 21 -23.49 2.82 29.81
C LYS A 21 -22.44 2.72 30.91
N HIS A 22 -22.15 1.50 31.38
CA HIS A 22 -21.16 1.28 32.43
C HIS A 22 -19.78 1.85 32.06
N ILE A 23 -19.33 1.63 30.83
CA ILE A 23 -18.04 2.15 30.36
C ILE A 23 -18.04 3.68 30.35
N ILE A 24 -19.10 4.30 29.84
CA ILE A 24 -19.19 5.76 29.75
C ILE A 24 -19.23 6.37 31.15
N GLU A 25 -20.15 5.93 32.00
CA GLU A 25 -20.35 6.50 33.34
C GLU A 25 -19.15 6.27 34.27
N LYS A 26 -18.56 5.07 34.26
CA LYS A 26 -17.50 4.72 35.19
C LYS A 26 -16.11 5.17 34.73
N HIS A 27 -15.86 5.18 33.42
CA HIS A 27 -14.50 5.38 32.89
C HIS A 27 -14.33 6.64 32.05
N LEU A 28 -15.40 7.19 31.47
CA LEU A 28 -15.31 8.33 30.55
C LEU A 28 -16.02 9.60 31.06
N LEU A 29 -16.84 9.49 32.09
CA LEU A 29 -17.48 10.66 32.72
C LEU A 29 -16.41 11.61 33.28
N ASN A 30 -16.60 12.91 33.03
CA ASN A 30 -15.67 13.99 33.34
C ASN A 30 -14.28 13.85 32.69
N GLN A 31 -14.14 12.95 31.71
CA GLN A 31 -12.90 12.80 30.97
C GLN A 31 -12.95 13.59 29.67
N SER A 32 -11.84 14.25 29.34
CA SER A 32 -11.63 14.86 28.02
C SER A 32 -11.17 13.78 27.04
N LEU A 33 -11.94 13.59 25.97
CA LEU A 33 -11.70 12.68 24.85
C LEU A 33 -11.24 13.51 23.65
N ARG A 34 -10.33 12.97 22.84
CA ARG A 34 -9.87 13.61 21.61
C ARG A 34 -10.79 13.25 20.45
N ILE A 35 -10.91 14.16 19.49
CA ILE A 35 -11.57 13.88 18.22
C ILE A 35 -10.58 13.17 17.30
N LYS A 36 -10.99 12.04 16.70
CA LYS A 36 -10.17 11.29 15.76
C LYS A 36 -10.12 12.02 14.43
N GLY A 37 -8.92 12.32 13.95
CA GLY A 37 -8.70 13.08 12.72
C GLY A 37 -8.56 14.59 12.93
N ASP A 38 -8.84 15.09 14.14
CA ASP A 38 -8.60 16.48 14.48
C ASP A 38 -7.11 16.74 14.78
N LEU A 39 -6.56 17.72 14.10
CA LEU A 39 -5.15 18.14 14.18
C LEU A 39 -4.92 19.20 15.26
N ASN A 40 -5.95 19.97 15.62
CA ASN A 40 -5.89 20.98 16.67
C ASN A 40 -5.84 20.34 18.06
N ARG A 41 -6.00 19.00 18.12
CA ARG A 41 -6.01 18.19 19.35
C ARG A 41 -7.09 18.68 20.32
N GLU A 42 -8.19 19.20 19.79
CA GLU A 42 -9.36 19.56 20.55
C GLU A 42 -9.87 18.35 21.32
N THR A 43 -10.46 18.66 22.46
CA THR A 43 -11.01 17.64 23.34
C THR A 43 -12.43 17.96 23.71
N ILE A 44 -13.27 16.93 23.69
CA ILE A 44 -14.64 16.96 24.16
C ILE A 44 -14.69 16.30 25.53
N THR A 45 -15.26 16.99 26.52
CA THR A 45 -15.35 16.46 27.89
C THR A 45 -16.76 15.95 28.17
N ILE A 46 -16.92 14.66 28.46
CA ILE A 46 -18.24 14.08 28.72
C ILE A 46 -18.72 14.55 30.10
N GLN A 47 -19.82 15.29 30.15
CA GLN A 47 -20.39 15.82 31.39
C GLN A 47 -21.47 14.90 31.95
N ARG A 48 -22.25 14.26 31.08
CA ARG A 48 -23.39 13.42 31.49
C ARG A 48 -23.74 12.39 30.43
N TYR A 49 -24.17 11.21 30.86
CA TYR A 49 -24.84 10.21 30.02
C TYR A 49 -26.36 10.28 30.22
N VAL A 50 -27.12 10.07 29.15
CA VAL A 50 -28.58 10.12 29.15
C VAL A 50 -29.11 8.79 28.60
N ASP A 51 -29.76 8.03 29.49
CA ASP A 51 -30.27 6.69 29.21
C ASP A 51 -31.27 6.66 28.05
N SER A 52 -32.12 7.70 27.96
CA SER A 52 -33.09 7.83 26.87
C SER A 52 -32.39 8.15 25.55
N GLY A 53 -32.15 7.11 24.74
CA GLY A 53 -31.55 7.21 23.41
C GLY A 53 -30.02 7.15 23.39
N GLU A 54 -29.39 6.60 24.43
CA GLU A 54 -27.93 6.40 24.53
C GLU A 54 -27.10 7.64 24.18
N LYS A 55 -27.43 8.78 24.80
CA LYS A 55 -26.82 10.06 24.46
C LYS A 55 -25.79 10.51 25.47
N ILE A 56 -24.88 11.37 25.04
CA ILE A 56 -23.96 12.10 25.92
C ILE A 56 -24.17 13.61 25.79
N ILE A 57 -24.07 14.29 26.92
CA ILE A 57 -23.92 15.74 26.99
C ILE A 57 -22.45 16.01 27.24
N ALA A 58 -21.84 16.82 26.39
CA ALA A 58 -20.41 17.04 26.43
C ALA A 58 -20.04 18.53 26.28
N GLY A 59 -19.00 18.92 27.01
CA GLY A 59 -18.38 20.23 26.89
C GLY A 59 -17.49 20.30 25.66
N ILE A 60 -17.66 21.35 24.86
CA ILE A 60 -16.93 21.63 23.62
C ILE A 60 -16.36 23.05 23.66
N SER A 61 -15.37 23.37 22.82
CA SER A 61 -14.94 24.76 22.64
C SER A 61 -16.05 25.55 21.95
N ASP A 62 -16.17 26.85 22.26
CA ASP A 62 -17.15 27.72 21.59
C ASP A 62 -16.83 27.87 20.10
N GLU A 63 -15.55 27.78 19.74
CA GLU A 63 -15.03 27.83 18.37
C GLU A 63 -15.28 26.52 17.57
N THR A 64 -15.64 25.42 18.24
CA THR A 64 -15.88 24.15 17.54
C THR A 64 -17.24 24.18 16.85
N HIS A 65 -17.27 24.03 15.52
CA HIS A 65 -18.49 23.98 14.72
C HIS A 65 -18.76 22.56 14.22
N PHE A 66 -19.98 22.06 14.47
CA PHE A 66 -20.48 20.79 13.95
C PHE A 66 -21.75 21.05 13.14
N SER A 67 -21.90 20.34 12.03
CA SER A 67 -23.16 20.26 11.27
C SER A 67 -24.05 19.18 11.85
N GLU A 68 -25.37 19.32 11.66
CA GLU A 68 -26.34 18.34 12.13
C GLU A 68 -26.08 16.96 11.50
N ASN A 69 -26.06 15.91 12.32
CA ASN A 69 -25.70 14.53 11.95
C ASN A 69 -24.24 14.29 11.58
N ASP A 70 -23.32 15.20 11.90
CA ASP A 70 -21.88 14.92 11.75
C ASP A 70 -21.48 13.67 12.53
N GLU A 71 -20.87 12.71 11.84
CA GLU A 71 -20.29 11.52 12.45
C GLU A 71 -18.90 11.82 12.99
N ILE A 72 -18.73 11.63 14.30
CA ILE A 72 -17.53 12.01 15.02
C ILE A 72 -17.06 10.80 15.82
N VAL A 73 -15.76 10.51 15.75
CA VAL A 73 -15.16 9.46 16.58
C VAL A 73 -14.36 10.10 17.70
N LEU A 74 -14.85 9.94 18.93
CA LEU A 74 -14.16 10.38 20.14
C LEU A 74 -13.31 9.25 20.68
N TYR A 75 -12.14 9.54 21.22
CA TYR A 75 -11.32 8.51 21.82
C TYR A 75 -10.50 8.99 23.01
N LYS A 76 -10.18 8.05 23.90
CA LYS A 76 -9.23 8.25 24.98
C LYS A 76 -8.40 7.00 25.19
N ILE A 77 -7.14 7.20 25.56
CA ILE A 77 -6.27 6.11 26.02
C ILE A 77 -6.33 6.14 27.54
N LEU A 78 -6.96 5.12 28.13
CA LEU A 78 -6.92 4.83 29.57
C LEU A 78 -5.87 3.72 29.79
N ALA A 79 -6.25 2.61 30.44
CA ALA A 79 -5.46 1.37 30.40
C ALA A 79 -5.47 0.71 29.00
N LYS A 80 -6.56 0.93 28.24
CA LYS A 80 -6.72 0.54 26.84
C LYS A 80 -7.27 1.72 26.04
N TYR A 81 -7.08 1.68 24.72
CA TYR A 81 -7.75 2.63 23.83
C TYR A 81 -9.25 2.35 23.80
N VAL A 82 -10.04 3.37 24.12
CA VAL A 82 -11.50 3.36 24.06
C VAL A 82 -11.93 4.40 23.03
N GLN A 83 -12.83 4.02 22.13
CA GLN A 83 -13.45 4.94 21.18
C GLN A 83 -14.98 4.91 21.28
N LEU A 84 -15.58 6.06 21.04
CA LEU A 84 -17.01 6.29 20.87
C LEU A 84 -17.24 6.77 19.43
N GLU A 85 -18.08 6.08 18.68
CA GLU A 85 -18.59 6.58 17.40
C GLU A 85 -19.92 7.27 17.70
N CYS A 86 -19.98 8.58 17.45
CA CYS A 86 -21.07 9.45 17.85
C CYS A 86 -21.63 10.21 16.66
N SER A 87 -22.91 10.59 16.72
CA SER A 87 -23.51 11.56 15.80
C SER A 87 -23.84 12.84 16.58
N PHE A 88 -23.42 13.99 16.05
CA PHE A 88 -23.80 15.28 16.61
C PHE A 88 -25.31 15.51 16.43
N ILE A 89 -25.98 15.88 17.52
CA ILE A 89 -27.41 16.19 17.52
C ILE A 89 -27.61 17.71 17.49
N ARG A 90 -27.13 18.42 18.51
CA ARG A 90 -27.31 19.88 18.62
C ARG A 90 -26.41 20.51 19.68
N LYS A 91 -26.16 21.82 19.56
CA LYS A 91 -25.68 22.64 20.68
C LYS A 91 -26.87 22.97 21.59
N THR A 92 -26.71 22.76 22.90
CA THR A 92 -27.76 23.03 23.89
C THR A 92 -27.61 24.42 24.50
N ARG A 93 -26.35 24.85 24.71
CA ARG A 93 -25.94 26.19 25.18
C ARG A 93 -24.48 26.43 24.78
N PRO A 94 -23.94 27.65 24.90
CA PRO A 94 -22.51 27.90 24.66
C PRO A 94 -21.63 26.90 25.42
N GLY A 95 -20.62 26.37 24.73
CA GLY A 95 -19.71 25.35 25.23
C GLY A 95 -20.30 23.96 25.51
N VAL A 96 -21.57 23.68 25.16
CA VAL A 96 -22.20 22.37 25.45
C VAL A 96 -23.01 21.82 24.29
N ALA A 97 -22.71 20.58 23.91
CA ALA A 97 -23.39 19.84 22.84
C ALA A 97 -23.94 18.49 23.28
N GLU A 98 -24.95 18.03 22.56
CA GLU A 98 -25.60 16.73 22.70
C GLU A 98 -25.18 15.83 21.53
N PHE A 99 -24.74 14.61 21.83
CA PHE A 99 -24.36 13.60 20.84
C PHE A 99 -25.08 12.28 21.10
N SER A 100 -25.48 11.60 20.03
CA SER A 100 -25.90 10.20 20.07
C SER A 100 -24.67 9.30 20.13
N VAL A 101 -24.63 8.31 21.03
CA VAL A 101 -23.55 7.30 21.04
C VAL A 101 -24.01 6.09 20.25
N ASN A 102 -23.49 5.95 19.05
CA ASN A 102 -23.89 4.86 18.16
C ASN A 102 -23.12 3.57 18.50
N LYS A 103 -21.86 3.70 18.90
CA LYS A 103 -20.98 2.56 19.18
C LYS A 103 -19.90 2.88 20.18
N VAL A 104 -19.57 1.90 21.03
CA VAL A 104 -18.42 1.92 21.93
C VAL A 104 -17.50 0.77 21.55
N SER A 105 -16.21 1.03 21.40
CA SER A 105 -15.23 -0.02 21.10
C SER A 105 -13.96 0.13 21.92
N ILE A 106 -13.36 -1.00 22.30
CA ILE A 106 -12.13 -1.05 23.08
C ILE A 106 -11.07 -1.80 22.26
N ALA A 107 -9.84 -1.31 22.23
CA ALA A 107 -8.76 -1.99 21.53
C ALA A 107 -8.42 -3.32 22.21
N LYS A 108 -8.27 -4.39 21.40
CA LYS A 108 -7.85 -5.70 21.91
C LYS A 108 -6.45 -5.65 22.51
N SER A 109 -5.56 -4.87 21.89
CA SER A 109 -4.17 -4.69 22.30
C SER A 109 -3.79 -3.22 22.47
N ASN A 110 -2.81 -2.99 23.35
CA ASN A 110 -2.18 -1.69 23.51
C ASN A 110 -1.13 -1.45 22.42
N ARG A 111 -0.73 -0.19 22.26
CA ARG A 111 0.39 0.15 21.37
C ARG A 111 1.66 -0.54 21.87
N ALA A 112 2.39 -1.14 20.94
CA ALA A 112 3.69 -1.75 21.23
C ALA A 112 4.76 -0.69 21.58
N PHE A 113 4.64 0.53 21.03
CA PHE A 113 5.61 1.60 21.23
C PHE A 113 4.94 2.95 21.50
N PRO A 114 5.52 3.79 22.39
CA PRO A 114 5.07 5.16 22.60
C PRO A 114 5.28 6.00 21.33
N ARG A 115 4.51 7.09 21.20
CA ARG A 115 4.71 8.10 20.16
C ARG A 115 5.23 9.39 20.78
N TYR A 116 6.20 9.99 20.11
CA TYR A 116 6.80 11.25 20.51
C TYR A 116 6.41 12.31 19.49
N SER A 117 5.96 13.47 19.98
CA SER A 117 5.75 14.64 19.12
C SER A 117 7.10 15.12 18.61
N VAL A 118 7.18 15.46 17.33
CA VAL A 118 8.41 15.95 16.72
C VAL A 118 8.32 17.47 16.56
N ALA A 119 9.38 18.18 16.95
CA ALA A 119 9.50 19.62 16.70
C ALA A 119 9.95 19.86 15.25
N GLU A 120 9.60 21.02 14.68
CA GLU A 120 9.72 21.35 13.25
C GLU A 120 11.10 21.08 12.63
N ASP A 121 12.19 21.19 13.40
CA ASP A 121 13.56 20.95 12.96
C ASP A 121 14.22 19.67 13.51
N ALA A 122 13.51 18.90 14.34
CA ALA A 122 14.08 17.73 15.01
C ALA A 122 14.15 16.51 14.09
N ALA A 123 13.17 16.34 13.20
CA ALA A 123 13.15 15.27 12.22
C ALA A 123 12.23 15.61 11.03
N HIS A 124 12.58 15.10 9.85
CA HIS A 124 11.77 15.23 8.65
C HIS A 124 11.90 13.97 7.77
N VAL A 125 10.95 13.80 6.87
CA VAL A 125 11.01 12.83 5.77
C VAL A 125 11.50 13.53 4.51
N THR A 126 12.34 12.85 3.74
CA THR A 126 12.76 13.30 2.41
C THR A 126 12.98 12.11 1.49
N ASN A 127 13.39 12.36 0.25
CA ASN A 127 13.67 11.34 -0.76
C ASN A 127 12.51 10.35 -0.92
N ILE A 128 11.28 10.87 -0.96
CA ILE A 128 10.09 10.06 -1.19
C ILE A 128 10.19 9.48 -2.60
N ASN A 129 10.38 8.17 -2.65
CA ASN A 129 10.43 7.37 -3.85
C ASN A 129 9.10 6.63 -4.00
N SER A 130 8.26 7.14 -4.90
CA SER A 130 6.90 6.68 -5.15
C SER A 130 6.67 6.40 -6.64
N SER A 131 5.53 5.80 -6.98
CA SER A 131 5.19 5.49 -8.37
C SER A 131 4.21 6.53 -8.93
N LYS A 132 4.42 7.01 -10.16
CA LYS A 132 3.52 7.97 -10.85
C LYS A 132 2.10 7.42 -10.98
N THR A 133 2.02 6.14 -11.36
CA THR A 133 0.78 5.41 -11.54
C THR A 133 0.83 4.12 -10.74
N VAL A 134 -0.26 3.78 -10.07
CA VAL A 134 -0.43 2.45 -9.46
C VAL A 134 -0.64 1.44 -10.58
N ILE A 135 0.24 0.43 -10.64
CA ILE A 135 0.10 -0.71 -11.53
C ILE A 135 -0.42 -1.86 -10.67
N ASP A 136 -1.55 -2.44 -11.04
CA ASP A 136 -2.18 -3.57 -10.35
C ASP A 136 -2.74 -4.57 -11.38
N ALA A 137 -2.83 -5.83 -10.98
CA ALA A 137 -3.28 -6.96 -11.80
C ALA A 137 -4.77 -6.88 -12.17
N SER A 138 -5.57 -6.12 -11.39
CA SER A 138 -7.01 -5.96 -11.61
C SER A 138 -7.37 -4.77 -12.52
N LEU A 139 -6.38 -4.01 -13.01
CA LEU A 139 -6.67 -2.82 -13.79
C LEU A 139 -7.22 -3.21 -15.15
N PHE A 140 -8.50 -2.89 -15.38
CA PHE A 140 -9.14 -2.90 -16.70
C PHE A 140 -8.35 -2.09 -17.74
N ASN A 141 -7.51 -1.15 -17.31
CA ASN A 141 -6.67 -0.32 -18.17
C ASN A 141 -5.19 -0.43 -17.76
N ILE A 142 -4.40 -1.07 -18.61
CA ILE A 142 -2.94 -1.10 -18.48
C ILE A 142 -2.36 0.26 -18.90
N PRO A 143 -1.49 0.88 -18.08
CA PRO A 143 -0.95 2.20 -18.37
C PRO A 143 -0.25 2.27 -19.72
N THR A 144 -0.39 3.41 -20.42
CA THR A 144 0.25 3.66 -21.73
C THR A 144 1.75 3.40 -21.71
N LEU A 145 2.42 3.72 -20.59
CA LEU A 145 3.85 3.44 -20.40
C LEU A 145 4.21 1.96 -20.62
N VAL A 146 3.38 1.03 -20.13
CA VAL A 146 3.60 -0.41 -20.30
C VAL A 146 3.46 -0.79 -21.77
N LYS A 147 2.40 -0.30 -22.44
CA LYS A 147 2.15 -0.58 -23.87
C LYS A 147 3.27 -0.06 -24.77
N VAL A 148 3.73 1.18 -24.52
CA VAL A 148 4.87 1.78 -25.24
C VAL A 148 6.14 0.95 -25.01
N SER A 149 6.40 0.53 -23.77
CA SER A 149 7.52 -0.36 -23.48
C SER A 149 7.41 -1.67 -24.26
N PHE A 150 6.24 -2.30 -24.32
CA PHE A 150 6.07 -3.58 -25.04
C PHE A 150 6.37 -3.43 -26.54
N GLU A 151 5.90 -2.35 -27.18
CA GLU A 151 6.19 -2.08 -28.60
C GLU A 151 7.69 -1.81 -28.88
N ASP A 152 8.37 -1.09 -27.99
CA ASP A 152 9.83 -0.87 -28.08
C ASP A 152 10.58 -2.20 -28.08
N TYR A 153 10.24 -3.09 -27.14
CA TYR A 153 10.91 -4.39 -27.00
C TYR A 153 10.50 -5.38 -28.09
N LYS A 154 9.28 -5.30 -28.62
CA LYS A 154 8.86 -6.04 -29.81
C LYS A 154 9.72 -5.66 -31.01
N THR A 155 10.04 -4.37 -31.17
CA THR A 155 10.95 -3.89 -32.21
C THR A 155 12.39 -4.37 -31.98
N LYS A 156 12.85 -4.42 -30.72
CA LYS A 156 14.18 -4.92 -30.33
C LYS A 156 14.39 -6.42 -30.66
N LEU A 157 13.33 -7.23 -30.64
CA LEU A 157 13.38 -8.66 -30.98
C LEU A 157 13.33 -8.95 -32.49
N LYS A 158 12.93 -8.00 -33.34
CA LYS A 158 12.83 -8.23 -34.79
C LYS A 158 14.11 -8.75 -35.46
N PRO A 159 15.32 -8.23 -35.13
CA PRO A 159 16.57 -8.70 -35.74
C PRO A 159 16.91 -10.16 -35.44
N ASP A 160 16.33 -10.74 -34.38
CA ASP A 160 16.68 -12.07 -33.90
C ASP A 160 16.08 -13.22 -34.74
N GLN A 161 15.17 -12.90 -35.68
CA GLN A 161 14.54 -13.86 -36.57
C GLN A 161 14.00 -15.10 -35.83
N LEU A 162 13.32 -14.86 -34.70
CA LEU A 162 12.73 -15.90 -33.86
C LEU A 162 11.42 -16.46 -34.43
N GLY A 163 10.94 -15.91 -35.55
CA GLY A 163 9.66 -16.26 -36.17
C GLY A 163 8.59 -15.21 -35.87
N LEU A 164 7.38 -15.67 -35.55
CA LEU A 164 6.24 -14.83 -35.17
C LEU A 164 6.40 -14.43 -33.70
N VAL A 165 6.64 -13.14 -33.45
CA VAL A 165 6.81 -12.59 -32.10
C VAL A 165 5.70 -11.60 -31.79
N GLU A 166 5.04 -11.81 -30.65
CA GLU A 166 4.05 -10.92 -30.09
C GLU A 166 4.43 -10.58 -28.64
N ILE A 167 4.27 -9.32 -28.26
CA ILE A 167 4.38 -8.87 -26.88
C ILE A 167 3.10 -8.11 -26.59
N ASP A 168 2.29 -8.62 -25.67
CA ASP A 168 1.00 -8.04 -25.37
C ASP A 168 0.65 -8.29 -23.89
N VAL A 169 -0.41 -7.63 -23.45
CA VAL A 169 -0.92 -7.69 -22.10
C VAL A 169 -1.88 -8.85 -21.91
N PHE A 170 -2.00 -9.35 -20.68
CA PHE A 170 -3.03 -10.33 -20.36
C PHE A 170 -4.43 -9.71 -20.43
N ARG A 171 -5.38 -10.39 -21.09
CA ARG A 171 -6.78 -9.98 -21.22
C ARG A 171 -7.71 -11.12 -20.77
N SER A 172 -8.94 -10.77 -20.41
CA SER A 172 -9.90 -11.73 -19.85
C SER A 172 -10.49 -12.71 -20.87
N ASP A 173 -10.31 -12.45 -22.16
CA ASP A 173 -10.89 -13.17 -23.30
C ASP A 173 -9.86 -14.00 -24.07
N GLN A 174 -8.73 -14.34 -23.44
CA GLN A 174 -7.65 -15.10 -24.07
C GLN A 174 -7.80 -16.61 -23.88
N ASP A 175 -7.10 -17.38 -24.73
CA ASP A 175 -7.01 -18.83 -24.61
C ASP A 175 -6.51 -19.27 -23.23
N GLU A 176 -6.92 -20.47 -22.83
CA GLU A 176 -6.61 -21.09 -21.53
C GLU A 176 -5.12 -21.05 -21.17
N LYS A 177 -4.23 -21.20 -22.17
CA LYS A 177 -2.77 -21.12 -22.01
C LYS A 177 -2.32 -19.79 -21.39
N PHE A 178 -2.91 -18.66 -21.79
CA PHE A 178 -2.54 -17.35 -21.27
C PHE A 178 -3.03 -17.15 -19.84
N GLU A 179 -4.25 -17.60 -19.53
CA GLU A 179 -4.78 -17.55 -18.15
C GLU A 179 -3.99 -18.48 -17.21
N LEU A 180 -3.56 -19.65 -17.69
CA LEU A 180 -2.69 -20.56 -16.97
C LEU A 180 -1.34 -19.90 -16.63
N ILE A 181 -0.69 -19.26 -17.60
CA ILE A 181 0.57 -18.55 -17.40
C ILE A 181 0.40 -17.37 -16.44
N LYS A 182 -0.66 -16.58 -16.59
CA LYS A 182 -0.97 -15.45 -15.72
C LYS A 182 -1.16 -15.88 -14.26
N ARG A 183 -1.84 -17.01 -14.04
CA ARG A 183 -2.09 -17.61 -12.72
C ARG A 183 -0.81 -18.20 -12.11
N THR A 184 -0.12 -19.05 -12.87
CA THR A 184 1.05 -19.81 -12.38
C THR A 184 2.34 -19.00 -12.35
N LYS A 185 2.44 -17.96 -13.19
CA LYS A 185 3.63 -17.14 -13.42
C LYS A 185 4.82 -17.93 -13.99
N LYS A 186 4.55 -19.11 -14.54
CA LYS A 186 5.51 -20.00 -15.20
C LYS A 186 5.41 -19.82 -16.72
N TYR A 187 6.49 -20.12 -17.44
CA TYR A 187 6.47 -20.07 -18.91
C TYR A 187 5.98 -21.39 -19.51
N ILE A 188 5.41 -21.32 -20.71
CA ILE A 188 5.18 -22.50 -21.56
C ILE A 188 6.29 -22.57 -22.59
N HIS A 189 6.85 -23.76 -22.80
CA HIS A 189 7.78 -24.04 -23.88
C HIS A 189 7.48 -25.40 -24.48
N ILE A 190 7.16 -25.41 -25.76
CA ILE A 190 7.02 -26.61 -26.59
C ILE A 190 8.12 -26.56 -27.64
N GLU A 191 9.20 -27.28 -27.37
CA GLU A 191 10.40 -27.28 -28.21
C GLU A 191 10.12 -27.84 -29.61
N ASN A 192 9.34 -28.91 -29.70
CA ASN A 192 8.86 -29.48 -30.94
C ASN A 192 7.41 -29.97 -30.78
N THR A 193 6.48 -29.31 -31.48
CA THR A 193 5.03 -29.62 -31.43
C THR A 193 4.67 -31.01 -31.98
N SER A 194 5.61 -31.70 -32.64
CA SER A 194 5.42 -33.05 -33.16
C SER A 194 5.91 -34.14 -32.21
N LEU A 195 6.45 -33.79 -31.03
CA LEU A 195 6.96 -34.73 -30.04
C LEU A 195 6.20 -34.60 -28.72
N GLU A 196 5.58 -35.68 -28.24
CA GLU A 196 4.81 -35.69 -26.98
C GLU A 196 5.66 -35.27 -25.77
N GLU A 197 6.94 -35.67 -25.71
CA GLU A 197 7.86 -35.28 -24.63
C GLU A 197 8.09 -33.76 -24.53
N SER A 198 7.82 -33.00 -25.60
CA SER A 198 7.96 -31.54 -25.59
C SER A 198 6.85 -30.82 -24.82
N TYR A 199 5.79 -31.53 -24.42
CA TYR A 199 4.67 -30.98 -23.66
C TYR A 199 4.86 -31.10 -22.14
N LYS A 200 5.84 -31.91 -21.70
CA LYS A 200 6.18 -32.08 -20.29
C LYS A 200 7.06 -30.96 -19.78
N SER A 201 6.93 -30.65 -18.50
CA SER A 201 7.79 -29.66 -17.86
C SER A 201 9.22 -30.19 -17.68
N LYS A 202 10.21 -29.38 -18.06
CA LYS A 202 11.64 -29.67 -17.87
C LYS A 202 12.23 -28.92 -16.67
N SER A 203 11.47 -28.02 -16.03
CA SER A 203 11.94 -27.23 -14.89
C SER A 203 10.80 -26.71 -14.01
N GLU A 204 11.08 -26.36 -12.75
CA GLU A 204 10.06 -25.84 -11.82
C GLU A 204 9.35 -24.57 -12.32
N ASN A 205 10.03 -23.77 -13.15
CA ASN A 205 9.52 -22.51 -13.70
C ASN A 205 8.78 -22.68 -15.04
N GLN A 206 8.65 -23.91 -15.53
CA GLN A 206 7.91 -24.27 -16.73
C GLN A 206 6.59 -24.95 -16.37
N VAL A 207 5.53 -24.58 -17.07
CA VAL A 207 4.22 -25.24 -16.99
C VAL A 207 4.33 -26.65 -17.58
N ASP A 208 3.75 -27.63 -16.90
CA ASP A 208 3.52 -28.95 -17.50
C ASP A 208 2.22 -28.89 -18.31
N VAL A 209 2.33 -28.91 -19.63
CA VAL A 209 1.16 -28.74 -20.51
C VAL A 209 0.28 -29.97 -20.49
N GLU A 210 0.85 -31.16 -20.30
CA GLU A 210 0.12 -32.42 -20.25
C GLU A 210 -0.78 -32.50 -19.02
N ASP A 211 -0.31 -31.99 -17.88
CA ASP A 211 -1.06 -32.04 -16.62
C ASP A 211 -2.01 -30.84 -16.41
N GLU A 212 -1.65 -29.65 -16.92
CA GLU A 212 -2.35 -28.39 -16.57
C GLU A 212 -3.32 -27.89 -17.65
N ILE A 213 -3.30 -28.46 -18.86
CA ILE A 213 -4.25 -28.11 -19.93
C ILE A 213 -5.26 -29.24 -20.10
N HIS A 214 -6.54 -28.90 -20.12
CA HIS A 214 -7.64 -29.88 -20.22
C HIS A 214 -7.79 -30.53 -21.61
N GLU A 215 -6.94 -30.19 -22.58
CA GLU A 215 -6.98 -30.70 -23.94
C GLU A 215 -5.95 -31.82 -24.14
N GLU A 216 -6.38 -32.94 -24.73
CA GLU A 216 -5.50 -34.09 -24.99
C GLU A 216 -4.33 -33.72 -25.92
N ILE A 217 -3.12 -34.20 -25.61
CA ILE A 217 -1.90 -33.93 -26.38
C ILE A 217 -2.08 -34.22 -27.89
N PRO A 218 -2.68 -35.34 -28.34
CA PRO A 218 -2.90 -35.58 -29.77
C PRO A 218 -3.75 -34.51 -30.47
N SER A 219 -4.71 -33.92 -29.76
CA SER A 219 -5.54 -32.83 -30.27
C SER A 219 -4.74 -31.52 -30.42
N LEU A 220 -3.92 -31.19 -29.41
CA LEU A 220 -2.99 -30.07 -29.47
C LEU A 220 -1.98 -30.21 -30.62
N MET A 221 -1.38 -31.39 -30.78
CA MET A 221 -0.43 -31.68 -31.86
C MET A 221 -1.09 -31.50 -33.24
N ARG A 222 -2.34 -31.94 -33.41
CA ARG A 222 -3.11 -31.72 -34.65
C ARG A 222 -3.33 -30.22 -34.92
N LYS A 223 -3.72 -29.44 -33.90
CA LYS A 223 -3.88 -27.97 -34.03
C LYS A 223 -2.59 -27.31 -34.49
N TYR A 224 -1.45 -27.61 -33.87
CA TYR A 224 -0.16 -27.03 -34.30
C TYR A 224 0.24 -27.45 -35.72
N LYS A 225 -0.07 -28.68 -36.12
CA LYS A 225 0.15 -29.16 -37.49
C LYS A 225 -0.67 -28.37 -38.50
N ASP A 226 -1.94 -28.10 -38.21
CA ASP A 226 -2.83 -27.33 -39.07
C ASP A 226 -2.37 -25.86 -39.19
N GLU A 227 -1.88 -25.28 -38.09
CA GLU A 227 -1.30 -23.92 -38.05
C GLU A 227 0.14 -23.83 -38.61
N LYS A 228 0.76 -24.98 -38.89
CA LYS A 228 2.17 -25.14 -39.32
C LYS A 228 3.17 -24.56 -38.32
N ILE A 229 2.91 -24.70 -37.03
CA ILE A 229 3.82 -24.28 -35.96
C ILE A 229 4.70 -25.46 -35.55
N VAL A 230 6.01 -25.27 -35.57
CA VAL A 230 7.03 -26.25 -35.17
C VAL A 230 7.39 -26.12 -33.69
N SER A 231 7.40 -24.89 -33.17
CA SER A 231 7.77 -24.61 -31.78
C SER A 231 7.08 -23.37 -31.25
N GLU A 232 6.81 -23.36 -29.94
CA GLU A 232 6.15 -22.25 -29.26
C GLU A 232 6.79 -21.99 -27.89
N ILE A 233 6.97 -20.71 -27.56
CA ILE A 233 7.31 -20.23 -26.21
C ILE A 233 6.33 -19.13 -25.83
N ILE A 234 5.76 -19.20 -24.63
CA ILE A 234 5.01 -18.10 -24.02
C ILE A 234 5.67 -17.77 -22.68
N TYR A 235 6.31 -16.61 -22.60
CA TYR A 235 7.09 -16.19 -21.44
C TYR A 235 6.38 -15.04 -20.68
N PRO A 236 6.09 -15.17 -19.38
CA PRO A 236 5.38 -14.15 -18.63
C PRO A 236 6.25 -12.91 -18.33
N ILE A 237 5.65 -11.73 -18.44
CA ILE A 237 6.24 -10.45 -18.02
C ILE A 237 5.67 -10.09 -16.64
N ILE A 238 6.50 -10.21 -15.61
CA ILE A 238 6.07 -10.07 -14.21
C ILE A 238 6.68 -8.81 -13.60
N TYR A 239 5.83 -7.85 -13.27
CA TYR A 239 6.20 -6.62 -12.56
C TYR A 239 6.17 -6.83 -11.05
N ILE A 240 7.22 -6.40 -10.35
CA ILE A 240 7.27 -6.41 -8.89
C ILE A 240 7.22 -4.96 -8.41
N ASN A 241 6.13 -4.60 -7.74
CA ASN A 241 5.96 -3.24 -7.23
C ASN A 241 6.79 -2.97 -5.96
N HIS A 242 6.75 -1.74 -5.46
CA HIS A 242 7.48 -1.32 -4.25
C HIS A 242 7.08 -2.11 -2.99
N SER A 243 5.85 -2.62 -2.96
CA SER A 243 5.31 -3.46 -1.87
C SER A 243 5.65 -4.95 -2.04
N ARG A 244 6.55 -5.30 -2.99
CA ARG A 244 6.95 -6.68 -3.34
C ARG A 244 5.82 -7.57 -3.85
N GLN A 245 4.71 -6.98 -4.28
CA GLN A 245 3.64 -7.71 -4.94
C GLN A 245 4.06 -8.03 -6.37
N SER A 246 3.92 -9.29 -6.75
CA SER A 246 4.18 -9.78 -8.10
C SER A 246 2.90 -9.70 -8.93
N ILE A 247 2.95 -8.91 -10.00
CA ILE A 247 1.84 -8.54 -10.88
C ILE A 247 2.16 -9.04 -12.30
N PRO A 248 1.39 -10.00 -12.86
CA PRO A 248 1.57 -10.43 -14.24
C PRO A 248 1.02 -9.35 -15.18
N LEU A 249 1.88 -8.65 -15.92
CA LEU A 249 1.47 -7.56 -16.83
C LEU A 249 1.05 -8.10 -18.21
N GLY A 250 1.76 -9.10 -18.70
CA GLY A 250 1.61 -9.58 -20.05
C GLY A 250 2.55 -10.73 -20.35
N TYR A 251 2.78 -10.98 -21.63
CA TYR A 251 3.57 -12.10 -22.11
C TYR A 251 4.40 -11.72 -23.33
N ILE A 252 5.45 -12.49 -23.56
CA ILE A 252 6.16 -12.57 -24.83
C ILE A 252 5.80 -13.91 -25.45
N TRP A 253 5.13 -13.89 -26.60
CA TRP A 253 4.72 -15.07 -27.33
C TRP A 253 5.54 -15.21 -28.60
N VAL A 254 6.28 -16.32 -28.70
CA VAL A 254 7.14 -16.64 -29.84
C VAL A 254 6.67 -17.95 -30.44
N ARG A 255 6.35 -17.93 -31.73
CA ARG A 255 6.03 -19.13 -32.51
C ARG A 255 6.93 -19.22 -33.73
N ASN A 256 7.43 -20.41 -34.02
CA ASN A 256 8.27 -20.64 -35.17
C ASN A 256 7.66 -21.72 -36.09
N LYS A 257 7.73 -21.51 -37.40
CA LYS A 257 7.18 -22.41 -38.44
C LYS A 257 8.24 -23.28 -39.11
N GLU A 258 9.51 -23.03 -38.85
CA GLU A 258 10.64 -23.60 -39.60
C GLU A 258 11.62 -24.36 -38.71
N LYS A 259 11.89 -23.87 -37.50
CA LYS A 259 12.89 -24.41 -36.57
C LYS A 259 12.34 -24.58 -35.16
N THR A 260 12.95 -25.49 -34.40
CA THR A 260 12.72 -25.61 -32.96
C THR A 260 13.35 -24.42 -32.23
N LEU A 261 12.73 -24.03 -31.11
CA LEU A 261 13.28 -23.02 -30.19
C LEU A 261 13.77 -23.74 -28.94
N GLY A 262 15.02 -23.50 -28.55
CA GLY A 262 15.64 -24.15 -27.40
C GLY A 262 15.82 -23.22 -26.20
N ASN A 263 16.53 -23.71 -25.18
CA ASN A 263 16.79 -22.98 -23.93
C ASN A 263 17.45 -21.61 -24.14
N ASN A 264 18.32 -21.46 -25.14
CA ASN A 264 18.95 -20.16 -25.46
C ASN A 264 17.90 -19.07 -25.75
N THR A 265 16.78 -19.43 -26.36
CA THR A 265 15.68 -18.50 -26.61
C THR A 265 14.97 -18.14 -25.31
N ILE A 266 14.74 -19.11 -24.42
CA ILE A 266 14.12 -18.87 -23.10
C ILE A 266 14.97 -17.91 -22.26
N GLU A 267 16.27 -18.16 -22.16
CA GLU A 267 17.20 -17.30 -21.41
C GLU A 267 17.17 -15.86 -21.93
N LYS A 268 17.18 -15.70 -23.26
CA LYS A 268 17.09 -14.39 -23.89
C LYS A 268 15.77 -13.68 -23.59
N LEU A 269 14.63 -14.40 -23.64
CA LEU A 269 13.33 -13.83 -23.29
C LEU A 269 13.26 -13.47 -21.79
N ALA A 270 13.91 -14.25 -20.92
CA ALA A 270 14.02 -13.96 -19.50
C ALA A 270 14.81 -12.67 -19.23
N GLU A 271 15.94 -12.47 -19.91
CA GLU A 271 16.72 -11.23 -19.84
C GLU A 271 15.93 -10.04 -20.36
N LEU A 272 15.29 -10.18 -21.52
CA LEU A 272 14.47 -9.14 -22.13
C LEU A 272 13.31 -8.74 -21.20
N SER A 273 12.63 -9.72 -20.60
CA SER A 273 11.55 -9.45 -19.65
C SER A 273 12.04 -8.70 -18.41
N LYS A 274 13.23 -9.04 -17.88
CA LYS A 274 13.83 -8.33 -16.74
C LYS A 274 14.16 -6.89 -17.11
N GLU A 275 14.79 -6.68 -18.27
CA GLU A 275 15.14 -5.36 -18.79
C GLU A 275 13.89 -4.48 -18.97
N MET A 276 12.85 -5.04 -19.59
CA MET A 276 11.57 -4.38 -19.83
C MET A 276 10.89 -3.95 -18.52
N VAL A 277 10.82 -4.85 -17.53
CA VAL A 277 10.24 -4.55 -16.22
C VAL A 277 11.05 -3.47 -15.49
N ALA A 278 12.38 -3.50 -15.59
CA ALA A 278 13.24 -2.47 -15.01
C ALA A 278 12.96 -1.09 -15.64
N ARG A 279 12.85 -1.01 -16.97
CA ARG A 279 12.56 0.24 -17.69
C ARG A 279 11.16 0.79 -17.38
N ILE A 280 10.15 -0.08 -17.28
CA ILE A 280 8.80 0.29 -16.83
C ILE A 280 8.87 0.86 -15.41
N LYS A 281 9.59 0.18 -14.50
CA LYS A 281 9.73 0.63 -13.11
C LYS A 281 10.41 1.99 -13.02
N GLU A 282 11.53 2.16 -13.71
CA GLU A 282 12.29 3.41 -13.76
C GLU A 282 11.41 4.56 -14.28
N SER A 283 10.75 4.35 -15.41
CA SER A 283 9.88 5.36 -16.03
C SER A 283 8.66 5.71 -15.18
N ASN A 284 8.15 4.76 -14.39
CA ASN A 284 7.04 4.95 -13.47
C ASN A 284 7.48 5.46 -12.08
N THR A 285 8.77 5.64 -11.81
CA THR A 285 9.26 6.09 -10.50
C THR A 285 9.41 7.62 -10.47
N VAL A 286 9.07 8.24 -9.34
CA VAL A 286 9.33 9.66 -9.03
C VAL A 286 10.07 9.74 -7.71
N LEU A 287 11.12 10.56 -7.70
CA LEU A 287 11.84 10.94 -6.50
C LEU A 287 11.49 12.39 -6.15
N THR A 288 10.90 12.59 -4.98
CA THR A 288 10.66 13.91 -4.40
C THR A 288 11.65 14.15 -3.26
N THR A 289 12.53 15.14 -3.42
CA THR A 289 13.62 15.46 -2.47
C THR A 289 13.26 16.55 -1.46
N GLU A 290 12.02 17.07 -1.51
CA GLU A 290 11.51 18.02 -0.53
C GLU A 290 11.53 17.42 0.89
N LYS A 291 11.57 18.29 1.89
CA LYS A 291 11.55 17.93 3.31
C LYS A 291 10.13 18.07 3.84
N PHE A 292 9.56 16.96 4.28
CA PHE A 292 8.22 16.88 4.83
C PHE A 292 8.29 16.72 6.35
N PRO A 293 7.59 17.57 7.12
CA PRO A 293 7.64 17.50 8.57
C PRO A 293 7.01 16.21 9.09
N ILE A 294 7.62 15.67 10.14
CA ILE A 294 7.05 14.56 10.92
C ILE A 294 6.26 15.20 12.06
N ILE A 295 5.01 14.78 12.25
CA ILE A 295 4.14 15.23 13.35
C ILE A 295 4.43 14.42 14.61
N ASP A 296 4.44 13.09 14.46
CA ASP A 296 4.77 12.16 15.53
C ASP A 296 5.58 10.97 15.02
N ILE A 297 6.39 10.39 15.91
CA ILE A 297 7.30 9.27 15.60
C ILE A 297 7.31 8.22 16.72
N SER A 298 7.47 6.96 16.33
CA SER A 298 7.68 5.80 17.20
C SER A 298 8.61 4.80 16.53
N ASN A 299 9.06 3.79 17.26
CA ASN A 299 9.98 2.77 16.72
C ASN A 299 9.44 2.03 15.49
N ASN A 300 8.11 1.93 15.34
CA ASN A 300 7.47 1.20 14.24
C ASN A 300 6.55 2.05 13.36
N GLY A 301 6.51 3.37 13.54
CA GLY A 301 5.59 4.19 12.76
C GLY A 301 5.82 5.68 12.90
N ILE A 302 5.39 6.41 11.88
CA ILE A 302 5.48 7.87 11.81
C ILE A 302 4.17 8.46 11.31
N CYS A 303 3.91 9.72 11.67
CA CYS A 303 2.89 10.55 11.06
C CYS A 303 3.57 11.69 10.33
N ILE A 304 3.31 11.84 9.03
CA ILE A 304 3.94 12.85 8.17
C ILE A 304 2.90 13.80 7.60
N LYS A 305 3.29 15.05 7.37
CA LYS A 305 2.49 16.05 6.65
C LYS A 305 3.12 16.32 5.29
N ILE A 306 2.34 16.10 4.23
CA ILE A 306 2.73 16.30 2.84
C ILE A 306 1.97 17.50 2.29
N THR A 307 2.73 18.48 1.79
CA THR A 307 2.22 19.72 1.19
C THR A 307 2.38 19.75 -0.33
N GLU A 308 3.12 18.81 -0.90
CA GLU A 308 3.42 18.79 -2.33
C GLU A 308 2.21 18.25 -3.14
N PRO A 309 1.67 19.02 -4.10
CA PRO A 309 0.42 18.68 -4.81
C PRO A 309 0.44 17.33 -5.53
N HIS A 310 1.54 16.95 -6.17
CA HIS A 310 1.63 15.68 -6.89
C HIS A 310 1.56 14.47 -5.94
N LEU A 311 2.24 14.53 -4.79
CA LEU A 311 2.19 13.52 -3.75
C LEU A 311 0.81 13.45 -3.08
N ILE A 312 0.16 14.61 -2.85
CA ILE A 312 -1.21 14.67 -2.31
C ILE A 312 -2.18 13.87 -3.19
N GLN A 313 -2.02 13.91 -4.51
CA GLN A 313 -2.88 13.22 -5.47
C GLN A 313 -2.52 11.74 -5.68
N THR A 314 -1.24 11.40 -5.57
CA THR A 314 -0.74 10.05 -5.90
C THR A 314 -0.71 9.14 -4.68
N LEU A 315 -0.07 9.56 -3.57
CA LEU A 315 0.18 8.75 -2.37
C LEU A 315 -1.05 8.04 -1.79
N PRO A 316 -2.25 8.63 -1.73
CA PRO A 316 -3.45 7.95 -1.24
C PRO A 316 -3.82 6.66 -2.00
N LYS A 317 -3.35 6.51 -3.24
CA LYS A 317 -3.61 5.34 -4.09
C LYS A 317 -2.62 4.21 -3.85
N HIS A 318 -1.51 4.47 -3.16
CA HIS A 318 -0.46 3.49 -2.91
C HIS A 318 -0.69 2.76 -1.58
N THR A 319 -0.15 1.54 -1.46
CA THR A 319 -0.11 0.80 -0.20
C THR A 319 1.05 1.24 0.70
N GLY A 320 2.05 1.91 0.13
CA GLY A 320 3.25 2.36 0.79
C GLY A 320 4.28 2.87 -0.21
N PHE A 321 5.37 3.42 0.30
CA PHE A 321 6.46 3.96 -0.51
C PHE A 321 7.77 3.94 0.28
N VAL A 322 8.89 4.10 -0.43
CA VAL A 322 10.23 4.19 0.17
C VAL A 322 10.55 5.66 0.41
N PHE A 323 11.15 5.97 1.55
CA PHE A 323 11.60 7.31 1.88
C PHE A 323 12.72 7.26 2.92
N ASP A 324 13.35 8.40 3.13
CA ASP A 324 14.40 8.55 4.13
C ASP A 324 13.86 9.35 5.33
N ILE A 325 14.09 8.84 6.53
CA ILE A 325 13.85 9.58 7.78
C ILE A 325 15.15 10.23 8.21
N TYR A 326 15.15 11.55 8.34
CA TYR A 326 16.22 12.30 8.95
C TYR A 326 15.85 12.66 10.39
N ILE A 327 16.75 12.38 11.33
CA ILE A 327 16.70 12.91 12.70
C ILE A 327 17.92 13.82 12.87
N ARG A 328 17.75 14.99 13.47
CA ARG A 328 18.81 16.00 13.63
C ARG A 328 20.10 15.42 14.18
N MET A 329 21.22 15.75 13.52
CA MET A 329 22.58 15.26 13.85
C MET A 329 22.75 13.74 13.72
N GLN A 330 21.80 13.06 13.07
CA GLN A 330 21.88 11.63 12.76
C GLN A 330 21.92 11.43 11.25
N GLY A 331 22.39 10.25 10.83
CA GLY A 331 22.31 9.84 9.43
C GLY A 331 20.87 9.53 9.02
N TYR A 332 20.63 9.49 7.72
CA TYR A 332 19.34 9.09 7.16
C TYR A 332 19.05 7.61 7.45
N PHE A 333 17.78 7.31 7.71
CA PHE A 333 17.27 5.95 7.81
C PHE A 333 16.31 5.69 6.64
N LYS A 334 16.78 4.92 5.65
CA LYS A 334 15.98 4.55 4.48
C LYS A 334 15.03 3.42 4.82
N VAL A 335 13.74 3.59 4.56
CA VAL A 335 12.73 2.63 4.95
C VAL A 335 11.54 2.61 3.98
N PHE A 336 10.92 1.43 3.85
CA PHE A 336 9.59 1.33 3.26
C PHE A 336 8.54 1.49 4.35
N GLY A 337 7.68 2.50 4.20
CA GLY A 337 6.52 2.68 5.05
C GLY A 337 5.25 2.23 4.36
N ALA A 338 4.45 1.41 5.03
CA ALA A 338 3.09 1.09 4.60
C ALA A 338 2.11 2.14 5.11
N ILE A 339 1.25 2.65 4.24
CA ILE A 339 0.19 3.60 4.61
C ILE A 339 -0.87 2.85 5.44
N ARG A 340 -1.14 3.33 6.64
CA ARG A 340 -2.13 2.75 7.57
C ARG A 340 -3.29 3.68 7.86
N TRP A 341 -3.08 4.97 7.66
CA TRP A 341 -4.09 5.99 7.89
C TRP A 341 -3.78 7.22 7.04
N LEU A 342 -4.83 7.90 6.60
CA LEU A 342 -4.74 9.17 5.88
C LEU A 342 -5.83 10.13 6.35
N SER A 343 -5.53 11.42 6.32
CA SER A 343 -6.50 12.52 6.46
C SER A 343 -5.98 13.75 5.73
N TYR A 344 -6.80 14.80 5.68
CA TYR A 344 -6.42 16.09 5.14
C TYR A 344 -6.56 17.15 6.23
N ASP A 345 -5.67 18.15 6.22
CA ASP A 345 -5.85 19.34 7.06
C ASP A 345 -6.75 20.38 6.38
N GLU A 346 -7.09 21.46 7.09
CA GLU A 346 -7.98 22.53 6.61
C GLU A 346 -7.49 23.20 5.32
N VAL A 347 -6.18 23.16 5.06
CA VAL A 347 -5.52 23.76 3.88
C VAL A 347 -5.38 22.73 2.75
N GLY A 348 -5.83 21.49 2.95
CA GLY A 348 -5.77 20.40 1.97
C GLY A 348 -4.44 19.64 1.94
N SER A 349 -3.55 19.86 2.92
CA SER A 349 -2.32 19.08 3.07
C SER A 349 -2.66 17.64 3.46
N LEU A 350 -1.95 16.68 2.89
CA LEU A 350 -2.16 15.26 3.18
C LEU A 350 -1.40 14.85 4.43
N ILE A 351 -2.11 14.28 5.41
CA ILE A 351 -1.53 13.69 6.61
C ILE A 351 -1.52 12.18 6.48
N LEU A 352 -0.36 11.55 6.61
CA LEU A 352 -0.20 10.10 6.47
C LEU A 352 0.34 9.47 7.75
N GLY A 353 -0.41 8.52 8.29
CA GLY A 353 0.06 7.60 9.32
C GLY A 353 0.66 6.35 8.66
N MET A 354 1.94 6.11 8.87
CA MET A 354 2.69 5.04 8.23
C MET A 354 3.26 4.05 9.25
N GLU A 355 3.27 2.76 8.90
CA GLU A 355 3.98 1.70 9.61
C GLU A 355 5.32 1.42 8.93
N LEU A 356 6.40 1.31 9.70
CA LEU A 356 7.75 1.05 9.19
C LEU A 356 8.00 -0.45 9.04
N VAL A 357 7.74 -1.00 7.85
CA VAL A 357 7.65 -2.45 7.60
C VAL A 357 9.00 -3.10 7.27
N ALA A 358 9.97 -2.35 6.73
CA ALA A 358 11.22 -2.94 6.23
C ALA A 358 12.37 -2.98 7.27
N LYS A 359 13.19 -4.03 7.18
CA LYS A 359 14.57 -4.04 7.68
C LYS A 359 15.37 -3.11 6.77
N SER A 360 16.13 -2.16 7.33
CA SER A 360 17.09 -1.41 6.53
C SER A 360 18.04 -2.38 5.81
N SER A 361 18.52 -1.97 4.64
CA SER A 361 19.54 -2.70 3.88
C SER A 361 20.88 -2.81 4.62
N PHE A 362 21.09 -2.02 5.67
CA PHE A 362 22.34 -2.00 6.45
C PHE A 362 22.12 -2.54 7.87
N PRO A 363 22.94 -3.53 8.31
CA PRO A 363 22.91 -4.03 9.69
C PRO A 363 23.07 -2.90 10.72
N GLY A 364 22.28 -2.91 11.79
CA GLY A 364 22.40 -1.94 12.89
C GLY A 364 21.64 -0.62 12.70
N GLU A 365 21.17 -0.30 11.49
CA GLU A 365 20.45 0.96 11.24
C GLU A 365 19.11 1.04 11.97
N ARG A 366 18.42 -0.09 12.14
CA ARG A 366 17.13 -0.12 12.84
C ARG A 366 17.29 0.09 14.34
N GLU A 367 18.32 -0.52 14.93
CA GLU A 367 18.68 -0.33 16.33
C GLU A 367 19.12 1.13 16.59
N LYS A 368 19.91 1.70 15.67
CA LYS A 368 20.29 3.12 15.71
C LYS A 368 19.06 4.03 15.61
N PHE A 369 18.12 3.71 14.71
CA PHE A 369 16.86 4.44 14.58
C PHE A 369 16.05 4.37 15.88
N HIS A 370 15.83 3.19 16.47
CA HIS A 370 15.09 3.05 17.72
C HIS A 370 15.71 3.89 18.85
N ARG A 371 17.05 3.83 19.01
CA ARG A 371 17.76 4.66 19.99
C ARG A 371 17.56 6.16 19.73
N ASN A 372 17.60 6.58 18.48
CA ASN A 372 17.39 7.98 18.10
C ASN A 372 15.95 8.44 18.37
N VAL A 373 14.96 7.57 18.17
CA VAL A 373 13.56 7.85 18.53
C VAL A 373 13.40 8.02 20.04
N GLU A 374 14.04 7.17 20.85
CA GLU A 374 14.04 7.31 22.32
C GLU A 374 14.70 8.62 22.78
N LEU A 375 15.86 8.97 22.21
CA LEU A 375 16.54 10.24 22.50
C LEU A 375 15.70 11.46 22.10
N LEU A 376 14.94 11.35 21.00
CA LEU A 376 13.98 12.37 20.57
C LEU A 376 12.85 12.51 21.58
N GLY A 377 12.32 11.39 22.08
CA GLY A 377 11.34 11.38 23.16
C GLY A 377 11.81 12.01 24.47
N GLN A 378 13.12 12.00 24.72
CA GLN A 378 13.77 12.66 25.87
C GLN A 378 14.08 14.15 25.63
N GLY A 379 13.72 14.72 24.49
CA GLY A 379 13.99 16.13 24.16
C GLY A 379 15.44 16.44 23.80
N LYS A 380 16.29 15.44 23.53
CA LYS A 380 17.72 15.66 23.24
C LYS A 380 18.00 16.32 21.88
N PHE A 381 16.99 16.46 21.04
CA PHE A 381 17.09 17.10 19.72
C PHE A 381 16.31 18.41 19.61
N THR A 382 15.67 18.87 20.69
CA THR A 382 14.99 20.16 20.75
C THR A 382 15.91 21.24 21.31
N GLY A 383 16.33 22.19 20.45
CA GLY A 383 16.94 23.45 20.87
C GLY A 383 18.46 23.59 20.68
N LEU A 384 18.86 24.26 19.60
CA LEU A 384 19.78 25.38 19.71
C LEU A 384 18.97 26.59 19.25
N LYS A 385 18.29 27.28 20.19
CA LYS A 385 17.93 28.66 19.93
C LYS A 385 19.26 29.38 19.76
N THR A 386 19.47 29.99 18.60
CA THR A 386 20.51 30.99 18.39
C THR A 386 20.34 32.05 19.47
N HIS A 387 21.17 32.01 20.51
CA HIS A 387 21.49 33.21 21.26
C HIS A 387 22.35 34.07 20.34
N ALA A 388 21.68 34.83 19.47
CA ALA A 388 22.29 36.00 18.88
C ALA A 388 22.26 37.10 19.93
N ILE A 389 23.46 37.58 20.27
CA ILE A 389 23.73 38.82 21.02
C ILE A 389 23.31 40.01 20.16
#